data_AF-A0A8K0GE59-F1
#
_entry.id   AF-A0A8K0GE59-F1
#
_cell.length_a   1.000
_cell.length_b   1.000
_cell.length_c   1.000
_cell.angle_alpha   90.00
_cell.angle_beta   90.00
_cell.angle_gamma   90.00
#
_symmetry.space_group_name_H-M   'P 1'
#
loop_
_entity.id
_entity.type
_entity.pdbx_description
1 polymer ?
#
loop_
_entity_poly.entity_id
_entity_poly.type
_entity_poly.pdbx_seq_one_letter_code
_entity_poly.pdbx_strand_id
1 'polypeptide(L)'
;MWSDLREEGYSFLLTSRLQQDPLENLFSAVRSKEGFNFNPSCASIRASLQFNIFMGLQQPPETKNCETDDDISLDLALETEDLASSSSNTDEEYVPPTLEFSESLETCSIYYVTGYLLYKIMNKYKCKICENILSDDSEIPLGDKKELLIVFRDYGHESSEKVKHLKRPSEYLARVVKLIVEVFYSIINKYKHCCNIMTILKNTAETEIKRQWGEWFQDDQCCLEHRKFATKFLLQILLLKVVKWGTPRNLVAGVRNFVCRLNN
;
A
#
# COMPACT_ATOMS: atom_id res chain seq x y z
N MET A 1 23.22 -9.50 41.21
CA MET A 1 21.87 -9.39 40.61
C MET A 1 20.79 -9.10 41.65
N TRP A 2 20.43 -10.01 42.57
CA TRP A 2 19.41 -9.67 43.58
C TRP A 2 19.85 -8.58 44.57
N SER A 3 21.13 -8.58 44.97
CA SER A 3 21.75 -7.50 45.75
C SER A 3 21.51 -6.13 45.11
N ASP A 4 21.80 -6.04 43.81
CA ASP A 4 21.78 -4.80 43.04
C ASP A 4 20.34 -4.30 42.85
N LEU A 5 19.40 -5.20 42.57
CA LEU A 5 17.97 -4.88 42.47
C LEU A 5 17.36 -4.44 43.80
N ARG A 6 17.85 -4.97 44.92
CA ARG A 6 17.40 -4.54 46.25
C ARG A 6 17.90 -3.13 46.57
N GLU A 7 19.12 -2.78 46.18
CA GLU A 7 19.65 -1.42 46.29
C GLU A 7 18.85 -0.42 45.45
N GLU A 8 18.33 -0.85 44.29
CA GLU A 8 17.44 -0.05 43.42
C GLU A 8 15.97 0.01 43.91
N GLY A 9 15.63 -0.66 45.03
CA GLY A 9 14.32 -0.55 45.66
C GLY A 9 13.27 -1.57 45.21
N TYR A 10 13.65 -2.64 44.51
CA TYR A 10 12.72 -3.71 44.15
C TYR A 10 12.40 -4.61 45.35
N SER A 11 11.13 -4.98 45.53
CA SER A 11 10.64 -5.73 46.69
C SER A 11 10.75 -7.26 46.54
N PHE A 12 10.78 -7.78 45.32
CA PHE A 12 10.92 -9.21 45.03
C PHE A 12 11.49 -9.44 43.62
N LEU A 13 11.98 -10.65 43.37
CA LEU A 13 12.49 -11.10 42.07
C LEU A 13 11.73 -12.36 41.63
N LEU A 14 11.11 -12.30 40.45
CA LEU A 14 10.42 -13.43 39.85
C LEU A 14 11.44 -14.37 39.19
N THR A 15 11.88 -15.38 39.92
CA THR A 15 12.89 -16.34 39.43
C THR A 15 12.41 -17.15 38.23
N SER A 16 11.10 -17.34 38.05
CA SER A 16 10.52 -18.00 36.87
C SER A 16 10.77 -17.27 35.55
N ARG A 17 11.06 -15.96 35.60
CA ARG A 17 11.38 -15.16 34.40
C ARG A 17 12.88 -15.21 34.03
N LEU A 18 13.71 -15.81 34.88
CA LEU A 18 15.14 -16.00 34.64
C LEU A 18 15.46 -17.33 33.98
N GLN A 19 14.47 -18.21 33.86
CA GLN A 19 14.61 -19.52 33.22
C GLN A 19 14.45 -19.42 31.70
N GLN A 20 14.98 -20.41 30.99
CA GLN A 20 14.90 -20.49 29.53
C GLN A 20 13.54 -21.01 29.04
N ASP A 21 12.68 -21.52 29.93
CA ASP A 21 11.39 -22.15 29.58
C ASP A 21 10.51 -21.32 28.62
N PRO A 22 10.37 -19.98 28.75
CA PRO A 22 9.62 -19.19 27.78
C PRO A 22 10.19 -19.24 26.36
N LEU A 23 11.52 -19.33 26.24
CA LEU A 23 12.21 -19.48 24.95
C LEU A 23 11.99 -20.88 24.37
N GLU A 24 12.02 -21.92 25.21
CA GLU A 24 11.74 -23.29 24.76
C GLU A 24 10.30 -23.45 24.28
N ASN A 25 9.35 -22.82 24.99
CA ASN A 25 7.95 -22.77 24.59
C ASN A 25 7.77 -22.07 23.24
N LEU A 26 8.50 -20.98 22.99
CA LEU A 26 8.52 -20.32 21.68
C LEU A 26 9.01 -21.25 20.57
N PHE A 27 10.07 -22.02 20.81
CA PHE A 27 10.56 -22.99 19.82
C PHE A 27 9.57 -24.13 19.57
N SER A 28 8.84 -24.58 20.59
CA SER A 28 7.77 -25.56 20.43
C SER A 28 6.63 -25.02 19.55
N ALA A 29 6.22 -23.77 19.76
CA ALA A 29 5.22 -23.10 18.92
C ALA A 29 5.69 -22.89 17.46
N VAL A 30 6.98 -22.68 17.24
CA VAL A 30 7.56 -22.61 15.88
C VAL A 30 7.53 -23.98 15.20
N ARG A 31 7.90 -25.05 15.91
CA ARG A 31 7.91 -26.42 15.36
C ARG A 31 6.51 -26.96 15.08
N SER A 32 5.49 -26.56 15.83
CA SER A 32 4.13 -27.05 15.66
C SER A 32 3.43 -26.53 14.39
N LYS A 33 3.90 -25.42 13.80
CA LYS A 33 3.24 -24.77 12.66
C LYS A 33 3.28 -25.52 11.33
N GLU A 34 4.30 -26.35 11.11
CA GLU A 34 4.45 -27.15 9.88
C GLU A 34 4.08 -28.62 10.12
N GLY A 35 3.07 -28.89 10.94
CA GLY A 35 2.66 -30.26 11.27
C GLY A 35 3.68 -31.02 12.12
N PHE A 36 4.19 -30.37 13.17
CA PHE A 36 5.24 -30.91 14.07
C PHE A 36 6.56 -31.23 13.36
N ASN A 37 7.12 -30.22 12.67
CA ASN A 37 8.44 -30.31 12.08
C ASN A 37 9.52 -30.28 13.19
N PHE A 38 10.12 -31.44 13.49
CA PHE A 38 11.16 -31.55 14.51
C PHE A 38 12.44 -30.78 14.17
N ASN A 39 12.73 -30.57 12.88
CA ASN A 39 13.94 -29.89 12.42
C ASN A 39 13.62 -28.86 11.31
N PRO A 40 13.00 -27.72 11.67
CA PRO A 40 12.63 -26.70 10.70
C PRO A 40 13.87 -26.05 10.07
N SER A 41 13.75 -25.69 8.80
CA SER A 41 14.80 -24.94 8.12
C SER A 41 14.93 -23.52 8.69
N CYS A 42 16.09 -22.87 8.52
CA CYS A 42 16.27 -21.46 8.92
C CYS A 42 15.22 -20.53 8.27
N ALA A 43 14.76 -20.85 7.06
CA ALA A 43 13.72 -20.10 6.38
C ALA A 43 12.36 -20.26 7.08
N SER A 44 12.00 -21.50 7.44
CA SER A 44 10.78 -21.86 8.17
C SER A 44 10.72 -21.22 9.56
N ILE A 45 11.83 -21.26 10.31
CA ILE A 45 11.93 -20.61 11.62
C ILE A 45 11.70 -19.10 11.47
N ARG A 46 12.35 -18.46 10.50
CA ARG A 46 12.21 -17.02 10.27
C ARG A 46 10.78 -16.64 9.91
N ALA A 47 10.14 -17.37 9.00
CA ALA A 47 8.75 -17.11 8.60
C ALA A 47 7.79 -17.29 9.78
N SER A 48 7.93 -18.40 10.52
CA SER A 48 7.09 -18.73 11.68
C SER A 48 7.21 -17.72 12.81
N LEU A 49 8.43 -17.26 13.09
CA LEU A 49 8.71 -16.25 14.10
C LEU A 49 8.13 -14.89 13.70
N GLN A 50 8.31 -14.48 12.45
CA GLN A 50 7.73 -13.23 11.92
C GLN A 50 6.21 -13.23 12.07
N PHE A 51 5.56 -14.34 11.73
CA PHE A 51 4.12 -14.48 11.91
C PHE A 51 3.72 -14.43 13.39
N ASN A 52 4.42 -15.15 14.29
CA ASN A 52 4.09 -15.13 15.72
C ASN A 52 4.20 -13.72 16.33
N ILE A 53 5.21 -12.96 15.94
CA ILE A 53 5.38 -11.57 16.37
C ILE A 53 4.24 -10.71 15.82
N PHE A 54 3.91 -10.87 14.53
CA PHE A 54 2.84 -10.12 13.90
C PHE A 54 1.49 -10.36 14.59
N MET A 55 1.12 -11.62 14.82
CA MET A 55 -0.12 -11.98 15.53
C MET A 55 -0.11 -11.49 16.98
N GLY A 56 1.02 -11.62 17.68
CA GLY A 56 1.15 -11.14 19.06
C GLY A 56 1.00 -9.62 19.19
N LEU A 57 1.44 -8.86 18.18
CA LEU A 57 1.26 -7.39 18.15
C LEU A 57 -0.15 -6.96 17.73
N GLN A 58 -0.89 -7.82 17.02
CA GLN A 58 -2.28 -7.56 16.64
C GLN A 58 -3.26 -7.80 17.79
N GLN A 59 -2.87 -8.54 18.83
CA GLN A 59 -3.77 -8.80 19.96
C GLN A 59 -4.04 -7.52 20.77
N PRO A 60 -5.32 -7.08 20.88
CA PRO A 60 -5.67 -5.96 21.73
C PRO A 60 -5.51 -6.31 23.23
N PRO A 61 -5.04 -5.39 24.10
CA PRO A 61 -5.15 -5.57 25.54
C PRO A 61 -6.59 -5.80 26.00
N GLU A 62 -6.75 -6.65 27.03
CA GLU A 62 -8.05 -7.08 27.59
C GLU A 62 -8.94 -5.92 28.08
N THR A 63 -8.39 -4.72 28.26
CA THR A 63 -9.10 -3.55 28.82
C THR A 63 -9.44 -2.47 27.78
N LYS A 64 -9.64 -2.83 26.50
CA LYS A 64 -9.92 -1.83 25.45
C LYS A 64 -11.38 -1.42 25.33
N ASN A 65 -11.58 -0.17 24.92
CA ASN A 65 -12.86 0.44 24.53
C ASN A 65 -13.11 0.36 23.01
N CYS A 66 -12.69 -0.74 22.38
CA CYS A 66 -12.90 -0.98 20.95
C CYS A 66 -13.75 -2.23 20.82
N GLU A 67 -14.77 -2.20 19.97
CA GLU A 67 -15.60 -3.37 19.66
C GLU A 67 -14.75 -4.49 19.06
N THR A 68 -15.17 -5.72 19.29
CA THR A 68 -14.53 -6.92 18.72
C THR A 68 -14.65 -6.84 17.20
N ASP A 69 -13.50 -6.73 16.54
CA ASP A 69 -13.42 -6.79 15.09
C ASP A 69 -13.72 -8.24 14.67
N ASP A 70 -14.94 -8.51 14.20
CA ASP A 70 -15.38 -9.83 13.71
C ASP A 70 -14.80 -10.15 12.32
N ASP A 71 -13.94 -9.28 11.78
CA ASP A 71 -13.23 -9.54 10.54
C ASP A 71 -12.32 -10.76 10.70
N ILE A 72 -12.62 -11.78 9.90
CA ILE A 72 -11.79 -12.96 9.73
C ILE A 72 -10.42 -12.45 9.25
N SER A 73 -9.41 -12.52 10.12
CA SER A 73 -8.03 -12.34 9.71
C SER A 73 -7.82 -13.26 8.51
N LEU A 74 -7.58 -12.68 7.34
CA LEU A 74 -7.38 -13.40 6.09
C LEU A 74 -6.10 -14.21 6.25
N ASP A 75 -6.24 -15.36 6.89
CA ASP A 75 -5.16 -16.29 7.10
C ASP A 75 -4.74 -16.69 5.69
N LEU A 76 -3.46 -16.45 5.39
CA LEU A 76 -2.83 -16.98 4.20
C LEU A 76 -2.67 -18.50 4.42
N ALA A 77 -3.79 -19.19 4.59
CA ALA A 77 -3.91 -20.61 4.37
C ALA A 77 -3.68 -20.80 2.87
N LEU A 78 -2.41 -20.84 2.50
CA LEU A 78 -1.98 -21.72 1.43
C LEU A 78 -2.37 -23.12 1.89
N GLU A 79 -3.61 -23.49 1.58
CA GLU A 79 -4.06 -24.87 1.56
C GLU A 79 -3.03 -25.62 0.70
N THR A 80 -2.12 -26.29 1.40
CA THR A 80 -1.28 -27.32 0.83
C THR A 80 -2.15 -28.55 0.78
N GLU A 81 -3.12 -28.55 -0.13
CA GLU A 81 -3.79 -29.79 -0.50
C GLU A 81 -2.90 -30.52 -1.50
N ASP A 82 -2.40 -31.65 -1.01
CA ASP A 82 -1.69 -32.68 -1.74
C ASP A 82 -2.42 -33.06 -3.04
N LEU A 83 -1.83 -32.76 -4.19
CA LEU A 83 -2.24 -33.33 -5.48
C LEU A 83 -1.13 -34.21 -6.03
N ALA A 84 -1.01 -35.40 -5.45
CA ALA A 84 -0.37 -36.55 -6.06
C ALA A 84 -1.43 -37.49 -6.66
N SER A 85 -1.37 -37.62 -7.99
CA SER A 85 -1.72 -38.80 -8.80
C SER A 85 -3.19 -39.22 -9.02
N SER A 86 -3.64 -38.89 -10.25
CA SER A 86 -4.19 -39.79 -11.28
C SER A 86 -5.64 -40.32 -11.22
N SER A 87 -6.37 -39.97 -12.29
CA SER A 87 -7.28 -40.80 -13.13
C SER A 87 -8.80 -40.53 -13.07
N SER A 88 -9.28 -39.85 -14.12
CA SER A 88 -10.52 -40.09 -14.90
C SER A 88 -11.85 -40.38 -14.17
N ASN A 89 -12.83 -39.47 -14.31
CA ASN A 89 -13.89 -39.59 -15.33
C ASN A 89 -14.80 -38.34 -15.34
N THR A 90 -15.40 -38.16 -16.52
CA THR A 90 -16.40 -37.21 -17.00
C THR A 90 -17.41 -36.69 -15.96
N ASP A 91 -17.71 -35.39 -15.99
CA ASP A 91 -19.04 -34.87 -16.34
C ASP A 91 -19.13 -33.33 -16.16
N GLU A 92 -19.76 -32.70 -17.15
CA GLU A 92 -20.33 -31.35 -17.20
C GLU A 92 -19.44 -30.15 -16.81
N GLU A 93 -18.95 -29.48 -17.86
CA GLU A 93 -18.32 -28.17 -17.81
C GLU A 93 -19.36 -27.10 -17.39
N TYR A 94 -19.55 -26.93 -16.09
CA TYR A 94 -20.14 -25.71 -15.54
C TYR A 94 -19.15 -24.57 -15.79
N VAL A 95 -19.26 -23.94 -16.96
CA VAL A 95 -18.63 -22.64 -17.23
C VAL A 95 -19.37 -21.63 -16.33
N PRO A 96 -18.74 -21.11 -15.25
CA PRO A 96 -19.33 -20.01 -14.53
C PRO A 96 -19.49 -18.85 -15.52
N PRO A 97 -20.56 -18.05 -15.48
CA PRO A 97 -20.66 -16.90 -16.36
C PRO A 97 -19.40 -16.07 -16.14
N THR A 98 -18.57 -16.00 -17.18
CA THR A 98 -17.38 -15.17 -17.22
C THR A 98 -17.87 -13.76 -16.98
N LEU A 99 -17.80 -13.32 -15.72
CA LEU A 99 -18.11 -11.97 -15.32
C LEU A 99 -17.10 -11.12 -16.08
N GLU A 100 -17.51 -10.51 -17.19
CA GLU A 100 -16.64 -9.68 -18.00
C GLU A 100 -16.20 -8.48 -17.16
N PHE A 101 -15.07 -8.66 -16.51
CA PHE A 101 -14.33 -7.63 -15.80
C PHE A 101 -13.71 -6.72 -16.87
N SER A 102 -14.53 -5.82 -17.41
CA SER A 102 -14.12 -4.87 -18.44
C SER A 102 -13.05 -3.89 -17.96
N GLU A 103 -12.83 -3.78 -16.66
CA GLU A 103 -11.90 -2.81 -16.06
C GLU A 103 -10.87 -3.50 -15.19
N SER A 104 -9.60 -3.27 -15.48
CA SER A 104 -8.50 -3.91 -14.75
C SER A 104 -8.36 -3.34 -13.34
N LEU A 105 -7.85 -4.17 -12.42
CA LEU A 105 -7.41 -3.72 -11.09
C LEU A 105 -6.44 -2.52 -11.15
N GLU A 106 -5.69 -2.41 -12.25
CA GLU A 106 -4.83 -1.27 -12.54
C GLU A 106 -5.63 0.03 -12.69
N THR A 107 -6.73 0.02 -13.45
CA THR A 107 -7.62 1.17 -13.58
C THR A 107 -8.16 1.59 -12.22
N CYS A 108 -8.65 0.66 -11.42
CA CYS A 108 -9.14 0.96 -10.07
C CYS A 108 -8.02 1.56 -9.19
N SER A 109 -6.80 1.03 -9.31
CA SER A 109 -5.63 1.50 -8.55
C SER A 109 -5.24 2.91 -8.95
N ILE A 110 -5.30 3.23 -10.24
CA ILE A 110 -5.08 4.59 -10.75
C ILE A 110 -6.10 5.54 -10.15
N TYR A 111 -7.40 5.20 -10.16
CA TYR A 111 -8.46 6.02 -9.59
C TYR A 111 -8.25 6.29 -8.10
N TYR A 112 -7.94 5.25 -7.32
CA TYR A 112 -7.65 5.38 -5.89
C TYR A 112 -6.45 6.29 -5.60
N VAL A 113 -5.33 6.10 -6.30
CA VAL A 113 -4.13 6.96 -6.16
C VAL A 113 -4.42 8.39 -6.61
N THR A 114 -5.23 8.55 -7.64
CA THR A 114 -5.66 9.85 -8.15
C THR A 114 -6.51 10.60 -7.13
N GLY A 115 -7.41 9.92 -6.42
CA GLY A 115 -8.16 10.49 -5.30
C GLY A 115 -7.26 10.99 -4.16
N TYR A 116 -6.21 10.25 -3.83
CA TYR A 116 -5.20 10.70 -2.88
C TYR A 116 -4.40 11.92 -3.37
N LEU A 117 -4.04 11.95 -4.66
CA LEU A 117 -3.37 13.11 -5.27
C LEU A 117 -4.26 14.35 -5.21
N LEU A 118 -5.55 14.20 -5.55
CA LEU A 118 -6.56 15.24 -5.45
C LEU A 118 -6.66 15.79 -4.02
N TYR A 119 -6.76 14.91 -3.02
CA TYR A 119 -6.74 15.30 -1.60
C TYR A 119 -5.52 16.14 -1.24
N LYS A 120 -4.32 15.79 -1.74
CA LYS A 120 -3.09 16.57 -1.50
C LYS A 120 -3.11 17.94 -2.15
N ILE A 121 -3.63 18.05 -3.37
CA ILE A 121 -3.79 19.35 -4.06
C ILE A 121 -4.78 20.23 -3.29
N MET A 122 -5.94 19.68 -2.92
CA MET A 122 -7.00 20.42 -2.22
C MET A 122 -6.55 20.91 -0.85
N ASN A 123 -5.86 20.07 -0.08
CA ASN A 123 -5.33 20.49 1.22
C ASN A 123 -4.26 21.58 1.13
N LYS A 124 -3.46 21.59 0.06
CA LYS A 124 -2.38 22.55 -0.11
C LYS A 124 -2.86 23.91 -0.63
N TYR A 125 -3.75 23.91 -1.62
CA TYR A 125 -4.09 25.11 -2.38
C TYR A 125 -5.52 25.61 -2.18
N LYS A 126 -6.45 24.76 -1.72
CA LYS A 126 -7.88 25.10 -1.50
C LYS A 126 -8.51 25.87 -2.69
N CYS A 127 -8.13 25.46 -3.90
CA CYS A 127 -8.48 26.17 -5.13
C CYS A 127 -9.80 25.66 -5.69
N LYS A 128 -10.83 26.51 -5.74
CA LYS A 128 -12.16 26.15 -6.25
C LYS A 128 -12.18 25.80 -7.74
N ILE A 129 -11.31 26.41 -8.54
CA ILE A 129 -11.20 26.08 -9.97
C ILE A 129 -10.69 24.64 -10.13
N CYS A 130 -9.63 24.28 -9.41
CA CYS A 130 -9.14 22.91 -9.38
C CYS A 130 -10.15 21.94 -8.78
N GLU A 131 -10.90 22.34 -7.75
CA GLU A 131 -11.95 21.51 -7.16
C GLU A 131 -13.02 21.15 -8.21
N ASN A 132 -13.52 22.15 -8.95
CA ASN A 132 -14.54 21.97 -9.99
C ASN A 132 -14.07 21.15 -11.21
N ILE A 133 -12.78 21.23 -11.57
CA ILE A 133 -12.24 20.56 -12.78
C ILE A 133 -11.69 19.16 -12.46
N LEU A 134 -11.05 19.01 -11.30
CA LEU A 134 -10.28 17.81 -10.94
C LEU A 134 -11.04 16.84 -10.04
N SER A 135 -12.14 17.27 -9.42
CA SER A 135 -13.00 16.42 -8.61
C SER A 135 -14.24 16.03 -9.40
N ASP A 136 -14.80 14.87 -9.08
CA ASP A 136 -16.14 14.49 -9.52
C ASP A 136 -17.05 14.45 -8.31
N ASP A 137 -17.84 15.51 -8.13
CA ASP A 137 -18.85 15.61 -7.08
C ASP A 137 -20.24 15.16 -7.56
N SER A 138 -20.32 14.47 -8.71
CA SER A 138 -21.60 14.00 -9.22
C SER A 138 -22.28 13.09 -8.21
N GLU A 139 -23.58 13.32 -7.98
CA GLU A 139 -24.43 12.49 -7.11
C GLU A 139 -24.76 11.13 -7.74
N ILE A 140 -24.07 10.75 -8.82
CA ILE A 140 -24.23 9.47 -9.47
C ILE A 140 -23.80 8.39 -8.47
N PRO A 141 -24.62 7.36 -8.23
CA PRO A 141 -24.28 6.28 -7.32
C PRO A 141 -22.91 5.70 -7.66
N LEU A 142 -22.09 5.50 -6.64
CA LEU A 142 -20.83 4.77 -6.77
C LEU A 142 -21.13 3.36 -7.28
N GLY A 143 -20.83 3.12 -8.56
CA GLY A 143 -21.11 1.86 -9.24
C GLY A 143 -20.32 1.68 -10.53
N ASP A 144 -19.50 2.66 -10.92
CA ASP A 144 -18.55 2.50 -11.99
C ASP A 144 -17.40 1.58 -11.50
N LYS A 145 -17.02 0.59 -12.30
CA LYS A 145 -16.08 -0.47 -11.87
C LYS A 145 -14.71 0.13 -11.48
N LYS A 146 -14.35 1.30 -12.01
CA LYS A 146 -13.08 2.00 -11.78
C LYS A 146 -12.99 2.61 -10.39
N GLU A 147 -14.14 2.79 -9.73
CA GLU A 147 -14.24 3.43 -8.41
C GLU A 147 -14.32 2.39 -7.28
N LEU A 148 -14.34 1.10 -7.60
CA LEU A 148 -14.47 0.01 -6.62
C LEU A 148 -13.44 0.12 -5.49
N LEU A 149 -12.17 0.43 -5.78
CA LEU A 149 -11.17 0.58 -4.73
C LEU A 149 -11.41 1.80 -3.83
N ILE A 150 -12.01 2.86 -4.34
CA ILE A 150 -12.40 4.01 -3.53
C ILE A 150 -13.55 3.59 -2.62
N VAL A 151 -14.59 2.93 -3.18
CA VAL A 151 -15.76 2.43 -2.43
C VAL A 151 -15.33 1.50 -1.30
N PHE A 152 -14.56 0.45 -1.60
CA PHE A 152 -14.17 -0.55 -0.60
C PHE A 152 -13.18 -0.02 0.45
N ARG A 153 -12.49 1.09 0.19
CA ARG A 153 -11.53 1.71 1.13
C ARG A 153 -12.10 2.91 1.86
N ASP A 154 -13.25 3.41 1.43
CA ASP A 154 -13.96 4.46 2.12
C ASP A 154 -14.79 3.77 3.21
N TYR A 155 -14.19 3.61 4.40
CA TYR A 155 -14.77 2.96 5.60
C TYR A 155 -16.01 3.69 6.17
N GLY A 156 -16.74 4.45 5.35
CA GLY A 156 -17.95 5.17 5.71
C GLY A 156 -19.16 4.24 5.80
N HIS A 157 -19.13 3.26 6.70
CA HIS A 157 -20.29 2.42 6.97
C HIS A 157 -21.40 3.26 7.61
N GLU A 158 -22.41 3.55 6.81
CA GLU A 158 -23.82 3.80 7.16
C GLU A 158 -24.46 4.40 5.90
N SER A 159 -25.02 3.51 5.07
CA SER A 159 -26.12 3.81 4.14
C SER A 159 -26.05 5.12 3.35
N SER A 160 -24.89 5.44 2.76
CA SER A 160 -24.83 6.51 1.76
C SER A 160 -24.18 6.03 0.48
N GLU A 161 -24.87 6.23 -0.64
CA GLU A 161 -24.37 6.10 -2.02
C GLU A 161 -23.26 7.14 -2.34
N LYS A 162 -22.53 7.62 -1.33
CA LYS A 162 -21.56 8.72 -1.39
C LYS A 162 -20.30 8.36 -0.60
N VAL A 163 -19.15 8.73 -1.15
CA VAL A 163 -17.84 8.65 -0.49
C VAL A 163 -17.76 9.70 0.61
N LYS A 164 -17.52 9.31 1.86
CA LYS A 164 -17.44 10.19 3.03
C LYS A 164 -16.05 10.76 3.27
N HIS A 165 -14.99 9.95 3.15
CA HIS A 165 -13.65 10.32 3.60
C HIS A 165 -12.64 10.47 2.47
N LEU A 166 -12.75 9.66 1.43
CA LEU A 166 -11.90 9.74 0.25
C LEU A 166 -12.40 10.80 -0.73
N LYS A 167 -11.49 11.25 -1.61
CA LYS A 167 -11.82 12.21 -2.67
C LYS A 167 -12.01 11.47 -3.99
N ARG A 168 -13.10 11.75 -4.68
CA ARG A 168 -13.42 11.20 -5.99
C ARG A 168 -12.80 12.08 -7.09
N PRO A 169 -11.83 11.55 -7.87
CA PRO A 169 -11.20 12.32 -8.92
C PRO A 169 -12.05 12.36 -10.19
N SER A 170 -11.92 13.42 -10.96
CA SER A 170 -12.50 13.47 -12.31
C SER A 170 -11.77 12.53 -13.27
N GLU A 171 -12.50 12.04 -14.28
CA GLU A 171 -11.94 11.22 -15.37
C GLU A 171 -10.75 11.94 -16.06
N TYR A 172 -10.82 13.26 -16.17
CA TYR A 172 -9.74 14.09 -16.71
C TYR A 172 -8.45 13.94 -15.89
N LEU A 173 -8.53 14.09 -14.56
CA LEU A 173 -7.39 13.94 -13.68
C LEU A 173 -6.84 12.50 -13.72
N ALA A 174 -7.71 11.49 -13.73
CA ALA A 174 -7.32 10.08 -13.79
C ALA A 174 -6.54 9.74 -15.07
N ARG A 175 -6.95 10.28 -16.23
CA ARG A 175 -6.24 10.11 -17.50
C ARG A 175 -4.85 10.74 -17.49
N VAL A 176 -4.71 11.92 -16.89
CA VAL A 176 -3.40 12.58 -16.75
C VAL A 176 -2.49 11.80 -15.82
N VAL A 177 -3.00 11.29 -14.70
CA VAL A 177 -2.23 10.43 -13.79
C VAL A 177 -1.77 9.15 -14.48
N LYS A 178 -2.67 8.49 -15.24
CA LYS A 178 -2.31 7.31 -16.04
C LYS A 178 -1.17 7.60 -17.00
N LEU A 179 -1.24 8.71 -17.75
CA LEU A 179 -0.18 9.12 -18.67
C LEU A 179 1.15 9.34 -17.94
N ILE A 180 1.15 10.01 -16.78
CA ILE A 180 2.37 10.22 -15.99
C ILE A 180 2.98 8.90 -15.55
N VAL A 181 2.16 7.93 -15.15
CA VAL A 181 2.61 6.59 -14.74
C VAL A 181 3.24 5.84 -15.92
N GLU A 182 2.61 5.84 -17.09
CA GLU A 182 3.13 5.22 -18.32
C GLU A 182 4.48 5.85 -18.74
N VAL A 183 4.55 7.18 -18.76
CA VAL A 183 5.78 7.92 -19.05
C VAL A 183 6.88 7.56 -18.05
N PHE A 184 6.56 7.54 -16.76
CA PHE A 184 7.51 7.18 -15.71
C PHE A 184 8.12 5.80 -15.95
N TYR A 185 7.29 4.77 -16.17
CA TYR A 185 7.78 3.40 -16.35
C TYR A 185 8.53 3.19 -17.67
N SER A 186 8.23 3.98 -18.72
CA SER A 186 8.99 3.95 -19.97
C SER A 186 10.42 4.53 -19.87
N ILE A 187 10.66 5.43 -18.89
CA ILE A 187 11.92 6.17 -18.70
C ILE A 187 12.76 5.56 -17.58
N ILE A 188 12.14 5.14 -16.48
CA ILE A 188 12.85 4.84 -15.23
C ILE A 188 13.95 3.78 -15.41
N ASN A 189 13.69 2.72 -16.18
CA ASN A 189 14.69 1.67 -16.41
C ASN A 189 15.90 2.15 -17.21
N LYS A 190 15.72 3.14 -18.09
CA LYS A 190 16.78 3.71 -18.93
C LYS A 190 17.65 4.69 -18.15
N TYR A 191 17.05 5.50 -17.28
CA TYR A 191 17.73 6.65 -16.65
C TYR A 191 17.86 6.58 -15.13
N LYS A 192 17.45 5.47 -14.47
CA LYS A 192 17.55 5.32 -12.99
C LYS A 192 18.95 5.53 -12.41
N HIS A 193 20.00 5.37 -13.23
CA HIS A 193 21.39 5.56 -12.84
C HIS A 193 21.84 7.04 -12.91
N CYS A 194 21.07 7.92 -13.55
CA CYS A 194 21.43 9.31 -13.76
C CYS A 194 21.12 10.15 -12.51
N CYS A 195 22.06 11.03 -12.12
CA CYS A 195 21.89 11.95 -10.99
C CYS A 195 20.76 12.97 -11.16
N ASN A 196 20.34 13.25 -12.40
CA ASN A 196 19.28 14.22 -12.75
C ASN A 196 17.97 13.56 -13.17
N ILE A 197 17.71 12.32 -12.72
CA ILE A 197 16.52 11.55 -13.11
C ILE A 197 15.20 12.31 -12.90
N MET A 198 15.07 13.08 -11.83
CA MET A 198 13.84 13.86 -11.56
C MET A 198 13.60 14.93 -12.62
N THR A 199 14.66 15.62 -13.07
CA THR A 199 14.57 16.64 -14.12
C THR A 199 14.22 16.01 -15.47
N ILE A 200 14.82 14.86 -15.77
CA ILE A 200 14.51 14.10 -17.00
C ILE A 200 13.04 13.67 -16.99
N LEU A 201 12.59 13.03 -15.90
CA LEU A 201 11.20 12.58 -15.74
C LEU A 201 10.21 13.74 -15.87
N LYS A 202 10.51 14.87 -15.20
CA LYS A 202 9.65 16.06 -15.25
C LYS A 202 9.56 16.60 -16.67
N ASN A 203 10.68 16.85 -17.34
CA ASN A 203 10.70 17.43 -18.68
C ASN A 203 9.97 16.52 -19.70
N THR A 204 10.18 15.21 -19.61
CA THR A 204 9.51 14.26 -20.51
C THR A 204 8.02 14.16 -20.21
N ALA A 205 7.61 14.09 -18.94
CA ALA A 205 6.20 14.08 -18.55
C ALA A 205 5.50 15.37 -19.00
N GLU A 206 6.11 16.54 -18.79
CA GLU A 206 5.54 17.82 -19.25
C GLU A 206 5.41 17.87 -20.77
N THR A 207 6.39 17.35 -21.51
CA THR A 207 6.33 17.30 -22.98
C THR A 207 5.20 16.41 -23.46
N GLU A 208 5.06 15.23 -22.86
CA GLU A 208 4.06 14.24 -23.26
C GLU A 208 2.64 14.64 -22.86
N ILE A 209 2.48 15.24 -21.67
CA ILE A 209 1.22 15.85 -21.26
C ILE A 209 0.85 17.01 -22.18
N LYS A 210 1.78 17.91 -22.56
CA LYS A 210 1.49 18.99 -23.52
C LYS A 210 1.04 18.46 -24.87
N ARG A 211 1.60 17.31 -25.30
CA ARG A 211 1.25 16.64 -26.56
C ARG A 211 -0.18 16.11 -26.57
N GLN A 212 -0.63 15.51 -25.47
CA GLN A 212 -1.95 14.86 -25.38
C GLN A 212 -3.05 15.74 -24.75
N TRP A 213 -2.66 16.62 -23.83
CA TRP A 213 -3.52 17.39 -22.94
C TRP A 213 -2.93 18.81 -22.72
N GLY A 214 -2.79 19.59 -23.79
CA GLY A 214 -2.19 20.94 -23.74
C GLY A 214 -2.81 21.87 -22.69
N GLU A 215 -4.12 21.70 -22.43
CA GLU A 215 -4.89 22.41 -21.40
C GLU A 215 -4.39 22.16 -19.97
N TRP A 216 -3.65 21.06 -19.72
CA TRP A 216 -3.07 20.77 -18.41
C TRP A 216 -2.04 21.82 -17.95
N PHE A 217 -1.41 22.53 -18.89
CA PHE A 217 -0.46 23.61 -18.58
C PHE A 217 -0.89 24.96 -19.14
N GLN A 218 -2.19 25.14 -19.42
CA GLN A 218 -2.72 26.46 -19.72
C GLN A 218 -2.68 27.34 -18.46
N ASP A 219 -2.44 28.63 -18.69
CA ASP A 219 -2.26 29.61 -17.62
C ASP A 219 -3.63 30.09 -17.11
N ASP A 220 -4.28 29.22 -16.33
CA ASP A 220 -5.55 29.54 -15.69
C ASP A 220 -5.31 30.17 -14.31
N GLN A 221 -5.09 31.49 -14.26
CA GLN A 221 -4.87 32.26 -13.03
C GLN A 221 -3.80 31.66 -12.09
N CYS A 222 -4.21 30.79 -11.15
CA CYS A 222 -3.36 30.16 -10.14
C CYS A 222 -3.17 28.64 -10.34
N CYS A 223 -3.94 28.01 -11.24
CA CYS A 223 -4.02 26.55 -11.34
C CYS A 223 -2.77 25.92 -11.96
N LEU A 224 -2.00 26.68 -12.74
CA LEU A 224 -0.78 26.19 -13.39
C LEU A 224 0.21 25.65 -12.34
N GLU A 225 0.42 26.38 -11.24
CA GLU A 225 1.32 25.95 -10.17
C GLU A 225 0.77 24.73 -9.41
N HIS A 226 -0.54 24.59 -9.29
CA HIS A 226 -1.18 23.43 -8.67
C HIS A 226 -0.96 22.17 -9.51
N ARG A 227 -1.15 22.28 -10.84
CA ARG A 227 -0.96 21.19 -11.80
C ARG A 227 0.52 20.78 -11.91
N LYS A 228 1.45 21.75 -11.92
CA LYS A 228 2.90 21.49 -11.82
C LYS A 228 3.27 20.78 -10.52
N PHE A 229 2.69 21.21 -9.39
CA PHE A 229 2.88 20.54 -8.10
C PHE A 229 2.40 19.10 -8.16
N ALA A 230 1.20 18.85 -8.69
CA ALA A 230 0.63 17.51 -8.82
C ALA A 230 1.54 16.57 -9.63
N THR A 231 2.00 17.03 -10.80
CA THR A 231 2.91 16.26 -11.66
C THR A 231 4.23 15.95 -10.93
N LYS A 232 4.86 16.95 -10.30
CA LYS A 232 6.10 16.76 -9.53
C LYS A 232 5.90 15.80 -8.36
N PHE A 233 4.82 15.95 -7.61
CA PHE A 233 4.53 15.15 -6.42
C PHE A 233 4.28 13.68 -6.78
N LEU A 234 3.54 13.42 -7.85
CA LEU A 234 3.33 12.06 -8.34
C LEU A 234 4.64 11.40 -8.79
N LEU A 235 5.47 12.11 -9.58
CA LEU A 235 6.78 11.60 -9.99
C LEU A 235 7.71 11.32 -8.80
N GLN A 236 7.65 12.13 -7.74
CA GLN A 236 8.38 11.89 -6.49
C GLN A 236 7.91 10.60 -5.81
N ILE A 237 6.60 10.38 -5.69
CA ILE A 237 6.05 9.14 -5.11
C ILE A 237 6.51 7.91 -5.92
N LEU A 238 6.41 7.98 -7.24
CA LEU A 238 6.80 6.88 -8.13
C LEU A 238 8.30 6.59 -8.04
N LEU A 239 9.14 7.63 -8.01
CA LEU A 239 10.59 7.47 -7.85
C LEU A 239 10.95 6.86 -6.50
N LEU A 240 10.33 7.34 -5.41
CA LEU A 240 10.53 6.77 -4.07
C LEU A 240 10.10 5.30 -4.01
N LYS A 241 9.00 4.94 -4.68
CA LYS A 241 8.57 3.54 -4.80
C LYS A 241 9.65 2.70 -5.48
N VAL A 242 10.15 3.11 -6.65
CA VAL A 242 11.18 2.32 -7.35
C VAL A 242 12.48 2.24 -6.56
N VAL A 243 12.92 3.32 -5.91
CA VAL A 243 14.18 3.32 -5.12
C VAL A 243 14.04 2.43 -3.88
N LYS A 244 12.95 2.55 -3.13
CA LYS A 244 12.73 1.81 -1.87
C LYS A 244 12.54 0.30 -2.10
N TRP A 245 11.86 -0.07 -3.19
CA TRP A 245 11.48 -1.46 -3.45
C TRP A 245 12.36 -2.15 -4.51
N GLY A 246 13.16 -1.40 -5.26
CA GLY A 246 14.03 -1.91 -6.33
C GLY A 246 15.52 -2.03 -5.97
N THR A 247 15.93 -1.67 -4.75
CA THR A 247 17.31 -1.90 -4.28
C THR A 247 17.40 -3.16 -3.41
N PRO A 248 18.36 -4.07 -3.65
CA PRO A 248 18.71 -5.10 -2.69
C PRO A 248 19.03 -4.45 -1.33
N ARG A 249 18.59 -5.06 -0.22
CA ARG A 249 18.60 -4.53 1.16
C ARG A 249 19.96 -4.03 1.70
N ASN A 250 21.04 -4.08 0.91
CA ASN A 250 22.41 -3.78 1.32
C ASN A 250 22.94 -2.40 0.86
N LEU A 251 22.13 -1.56 0.20
CA LEU A 251 22.52 -0.19 -0.22
C LEU A 251 21.78 0.93 0.55
N VAL A 252 21.33 0.63 1.77
CA VAL A 252 20.50 1.52 2.61
C VAL A 252 21.25 2.78 3.08
N ALA A 253 22.58 2.82 2.99
CA ALA A 253 23.37 3.98 3.43
C ALA A 253 23.27 5.19 2.47
N GLY A 254 23.17 4.98 1.15
CA GLY A 254 23.12 6.07 0.17
C GLY A 254 21.76 6.75 0.04
N VAL A 255 20.67 6.03 0.31
CA VAL A 255 19.28 6.49 0.12
C VAL A 255 18.82 7.45 1.23
N ARG A 256 19.38 7.33 2.45
CA ARG A 256 19.06 8.24 3.56
C ARG A 256 19.38 9.70 3.24
N ASN A 257 20.46 9.97 2.50
CA ASN A 257 20.82 11.33 2.10
C ASN A 257 19.89 11.94 1.04
N PHE A 258 19.19 11.14 0.25
CA PHE A 258 18.24 11.63 -0.75
C PHE A 258 16.88 11.96 -0.13
N VAL A 259 16.42 11.16 0.84
CA VAL A 259 15.16 11.41 1.58
C VAL A 259 15.27 12.64 2.48
N CYS A 260 16.43 12.90 3.10
CA CYS A 260 16.65 14.11 3.90
C CYS A 260 16.68 15.41 3.07
N ARG A 261 16.97 15.37 1.76
CA ARG A 261 17.01 16.57 0.90
C ARG A 261 15.67 16.90 0.22
N LEU A 262 14.68 16.01 0.29
CA LEU A 262 13.35 16.23 -0.29
C LEU A 262 12.33 16.83 0.71
N ASN A 263 12.69 16.87 2.00
CA ASN A 263 11.87 17.44 3.07
C ASN A 263 12.26 18.89 3.44
N ASN A 264 13.13 19.53 2.66
CA ASN A 264 13.43 20.98 2.74
C ASN A 264 12.91 21.69 1.48
#